data_AF-A0A931UJH3-F1
#
_entry.id   AF-A0A931UJH3-F1
#
_cell.length_a   1.000
_cell.length_b   1.000
_cell.length_c   1.000
_cell.angle_alpha   90.00
_cell.angle_beta   90.00
_cell.angle_gamma   90.00
#
_symmetry.space_group_name_H-M   'P 1'
#
loop_
_entity.id
_entity.type
_entity.pdbx_description
1 polymer ?
#
loop_
_entity_poly.entity_id
_entity_poly.type
_entity_poly.pdbx_seq_one_letter_code
_entity_poly.pdbx_strand_id
1 'polypeptide(L)'
;MSVNRDEFFREVTHRICSSLDIGVAVKRAFDYLREHFPLDEVYLDIVDVQLGAIRRIVHFAKGDGEGAEEIVTLPKQVWEWGRGLSGP
;
A
#
# COMPACT_ATOMS: atom_id res chain seq x y z
N MET A 1 -13.78 17.26 -15.40
CA MET A 1 -15.03 16.72 -14.80
C MET A 1 -14.88 16.81 -13.29
N SER A 2 -15.88 17.33 -12.57
CA SER A 2 -15.87 17.29 -11.11
C SER A 2 -16.13 15.85 -10.66
N VAL A 3 -15.16 15.22 -10.01
CA VAL A 3 -15.34 13.89 -9.42
C VAL A 3 -16.35 13.99 -8.28
N ASN A 4 -17.41 13.18 -8.31
CA ASN A 4 -18.30 13.08 -7.16
C ASN A 4 -17.55 12.40 -6.01
N ARG A 5 -17.44 13.10 -4.87
CA ARG A 5 -16.68 12.66 -3.71
C ARG A 5 -17.16 11.31 -3.19
N ASP A 6 -18.47 11.14 -3.03
CA ASP A 6 -19.05 9.95 -2.42
C ASP A 6 -18.92 8.73 -3.34
N GLU A 7 -19.09 8.96 -4.64
CA GLU A 7 -18.83 7.95 -5.66
C GLU A 7 -17.36 7.52 -5.67
N PHE A 8 -16.42 8.46 -5.64
CA PHE A 8 -14.99 8.16 -5.60
C PHE A 8 -14.64 7.27 -4.39
N PHE A 9 -15.04 7.65 -3.18
CA PHE A 9 -14.75 6.84 -1.99
C PHE A 9 -15.43 5.47 -2.03
N ARG A 10 -16.65 5.38 -2.57
CA ARG A 10 -17.33 4.09 -2.78
C ARG A 10 -16.57 3.19 -3.75
N GLU A 11 -16.14 3.73 -4.88
CA GLU A 11 -15.41 2.99 -5.91
C GLU A 11 -14.04 2.50 -5.42
N VAL A 12 -13.31 3.33 -4.66
CA VAL A 12 -12.05 2.93 -4.00
C VAL A 12 -12.31 1.80 -3.01
N THR A 13 -13.30 1.97 -2.12
CA THR A 13 -13.64 0.97 -1.09
C THR A 13 -14.04 -0.36 -1.71
N HIS A 14 -14.90 -0.33 -2.73
CA HIS A 14 -15.35 -1.53 -3.43
C HIS A 14 -14.17 -2.31 -4.04
N ARG A 15 -13.18 -1.62 -4.65
CA ARG A 15 -12.00 -2.27 -5.24
C ARG A 15 -11.10 -2.90 -4.19
N ILE A 16 -10.84 -2.20 -3.09
CA ILE A 16 -10.05 -2.71 -1.95
C ILE A 16 -10.72 -3.97 -1.37
N CYS A 17 -12.04 -4.03 -1.32
CA CYS A 17 -12.79 -5.18 -0.80
C CYS A 17 -13.21 -6.22 -1.86
N SER A 18 -12.74 -6.09 -3.11
CA SER A 18 -13.26 -6.89 -4.25
C SER A 18 -12.69 -8.30 -4.39
N SER A 19 -11.72 -8.68 -3.57
CA SER A 19 -11.00 -9.96 -3.68
C SER A 19 -10.43 -10.38 -2.33
N LEU A 20 -10.34 -11.70 -2.10
CA LEU A 20 -9.57 -12.28 -1.00
C LEU A 20 -8.07 -12.35 -1.29
N ASP A 21 -7.69 -12.27 -2.57
CA ASP A 21 -6.31 -12.04 -2.99
C ASP A 21 -5.99 -10.55 -2.87
N ILE A 22 -5.11 -10.21 -1.91
CA ILE A 22 -4.76 -8.82 -1.59
C ILE A 22 -4.00 -8.14 -2.73
N GLY A 23 -3.19 -8.87 -3.50
CA GLY A 23 -2.51 -8.34 -4.68
C GLY A 23 -3.52 -7.91 -5.73
N VAL A 24 -4.51 -8.75 -6.01
CA VAL A 24 -5.60 -8.42 -6.95
C VAL A 24 -6.43 -7.22 -6.48
N ALA A 25 -6.79 -7.16 -5.20
CA ALA A 25 -7.58 -6.05 -4.66
C ALA A 25 -6.84 -4.71 -4.74
N VAL A 26 -5.57 -4.69 -4.31
CA VAL A 26 -4.72 -3.48 -4.34
C VAL A 26 -4.42 -3.07 -5.77
N LYS A 27 -4.20 -4.02 -6.71
CA LYS A 27 -3.99 -3.71 -8.13
C LYS A 27 -5.20 -2.97 -8.72
N ARG A 28 -6.40 -3.49 -8.49
CA ARG A 28 -7.64 -2.85 -8.96
C ARG A 28 -7.80 -1.45 -8.38
N ALA A 29 -7.49 -1.27 -7.10
CA ALA A 29 -7.52 0.04 -6.47
C ALA A 29 -6.48 0.99 -7.08
N PHE A 30 -5.24 0.55 -7.28
CA PHE A 30 -4.17 1.30 -7.93
C PHE A 30 -4.56 1.80 -9.32
N ASP A 31 -5.07 0.89 -10.16
CA ASP A 31 -5.45 1.21 -11.53
C ASP A 31 -6.53 2.31 -11.57
N TYR A 32 -7.52 2.23 -10.69
CA TYR A 32 -8.56 3.27 -10.55
C TYR A 32 -8.03 4.59 -10.01
N LEU A 33 -7.24 4.56 -8.93
CA LEU A 33 -6.69 5.78 -8.32
C LEU A 33 -5.85 6.58 -9.31
N ARG A 34 -5.12 5.89 -10.20
CA ARG A 34 -4.27 6.51 -11.22
C ARG A 34 -5.04 7.20 -12.36
N GLU A 35 -6.35 6.94 -12.48
CA GLU A 35 -7.25 7.70 -13.36
C GLU A 35 -7.62 9.07 -12.76
N HIS A 36 -7.49 9.23 -11.44
CA HIS A 36 -7.92 10.42 -10.69
C HIS A 36 -6.76 11.33 -10.26
N PHE A 37 -5.57 10.79 -10.02
CA PHE A 37 -4.37 11.57 -9.69
C PHE A 37 -3.09 10.87 -10.18
N PRO A 38 -1.99 11.61 -10.39
CA PRO A 38 -0.74 11.05 -10.88
C PRO A 38 -0.07 10.20 -9.79
N LEU A 39 -0.51 8.95 -9.68
CA LEU A 39 0.06 7.97 -8.75
C LEU A 39 1.19 7.20 -9.44
N ASP A 40 2.36 7.20 -8.80
CA ASP A 40 3.55 6.51 -9.30
C ASP A 40 3.66 5.09 -8.73
N GLU A 41 3.29 4.89 -7.47
CA GLU A 41 3.35 3.57 -6.81
C GLU A 41 2.30 3.41 -5.71
N VAL A 42 1.97 2.15 -5.36
CA VAL A 42 1.26 1.77 -4.15
C VAL A 42 1.94 0.57 -3.51
N TYR A 43 2.05 0.57 -2.19
CA TYR A 43 2.55 -0.56 -1.41
C TYR A 43 1.64 -0.83 -0.21
N LEU A 44 1.56 -2.10 0.17
CA LEU A 44 0.95 -2.56 1.41
C LEU A 44 2.03 -3.22 2.25
N ASP A 45 2.35 -2.58 3.37
CA ASP A 45 3.45 -2.94 4.25
C ASP A 45 2.90 -3.34 5.64
N ILE A 46 3.45 -4.39 6.22
CA ILE A 46 3.21 -4.81 7.61
C ILE A 46 4.50 -4.66 8.38
N VAL A 47 4.45 -4.02 9.54
CA VAL A 47 5.59 -3.96 10.45
C VAL A 47 5.79 -5.31 11.11
N ASP A 48 6.96 -5.93 10.92
CA ASP A 48 7.37 -7.14 11.61
C ASP A 48 8.27 -6.80 12.80
N VAL A 49 7.65 -6.78 13.97
CA VAL A 49 8.32 -6.37 15.22
C VAL A 49 9.36 -7.39 15.69
N GLN A 50 9.22 -8.66 15.28
CA GLN A 50 10.15 -9.73 15.65
C GLN A 50 11.45 -9.61 14.85
N LEU A 51 11.33 -9.22 13.57
CA LEU A 51 12.47 -9.00 12.68
C LEU A 51 13.03 -7.59 12.73
N GLY A 52 12.30 -6.62 13.30
CA GLY A 52 12.67 -5.21 13.23
C GLY A 52 12.69 -4.70 11.79
N ALA A 53 11.74 -5.17 10.99
CA ALA A 53 11.71 -4.99 9.54
C ALA A 53 10.30 -4.62 9.06
N ILE A 54 10.21 -4.14 7.83
CA ILE A 54 8.95 -4.00 7.12
C ILE A 54 8.80 -5.19 6.19
N ARG A 55 7.66 -5.87 6.27
CA ARG A 55 7.25 -6.88 5.30
C ARG A 55 6.35 -6.23 4.27
N ARG A 56 6.86 -6.11 3.05
CA ARG A 56 6.08 -5.65 1.91
C ARG A 56 5.26 -6.81 1.37
N ILE A 57 3.95 -6.65 1.41
CA ILE A 57 2.98 -7.67 0.98
C ILE A 57 2.55 -7.43 -0.47
N VAL A 58 2.44 -6.17 -0.86
CA VAL A 58 2.06 -5.77 -2.21
C VAL A 58 2.87 -4.56 -2.63
N HIS A 59 3.26 -4.51 -3.90
CA HIS A 59 3.87 -3.33 -4.51
C HIS A 59 3.54 -3.26 -6.00
N PHE A 60 2.98 -2.14 -6.43
CA PHE A 60 2.82 -1.82 -7.84
C PHE A 60 3.39 -0.44 -8.13
N ALA A 61 4.24 -0.36 -9.15
CA ALA A 61 4.83 0.88 -9.63
C ALA A 61 4.49 1.13 -11.10
N LYS A 62 4.53 2.40 -11.51
CA LYS A 62 4.31 2.86 -12.89
C LYS A 62 5.55 2.53 -13.74
N GLY A 63 5.59 1.29 -14.23
CA GLY A 63 6.68 0.76 -15.07
C GLY A 63 7.07 -0.63 -14.59
N ASP A 64 6.38 -1.64 -15.14
CA ASP A 64 6.58 -3.09 -15.01
C ASP A 64 7.46 -3.54 -13.83
N GLY A 65 6.80 -3.72 -12.70
CA GLY A 65 7.30 -4.47 -11.57
C GLY A 65 6.16 -4.74 -10.60
N GLU A 66 5.63 -5.96 -10.62
CA GLU A 66 4.94 -6.50 -9.44
C GLU A 66 6.06 -6.75 -8.42
N GLY A 67 6.14 -5.91 -7.39
CA GLY A 67 7.14 -6.15 -6.34
C GLY A 67 6.72 -7.38 -5.54
N ALA A 68 7.60 -8.39 -5.55
CA ALA A 68 7.48 -9.60 -4.76
C ALA A 68 7.32 -9.28 -3.26
N GLU A 69 6.81 -10.24 -2.49
CA GLU A 69 6.90 -10.19 -1.03
C GLU A 69 8.37 -10.01 -0.63
N GLU A 70 8.70 -8.86 -0.04
CA GLU A 70 10.08 -8.49 0.32
C GLU A 70 10.16 -8.12 1.81
N ILE A 71 11.24 -8.55 2.46
CA ILE A 71 11.59 -8.10 3.80
C ILE A 71 12.55 -6.93 3.65
N VAL A 72 12.06 -5.73 3.93
CA VAL A 72 12.86 -4.51 3.97
C VAL A 72 13.41 -4.34 5.38
N THR A 73 14.69 -4.64 5.56
CA THR A 73 15.36 -4.48 6.85
C THR A 73 15.50 -3.00 7.19
N LEU A 74 15.13 -2.63 8.42
CA LEU A 74 15.30 -1.27 8.88
C LEU A 74 16.64 -1.10 9.58
N PRO A 75 17.38 -0.02 9.31
CA PRO A 75 18.53 0.34 10.13
C PRO A 75 18.12 0.42 11.60
N LYS A 76 18.96 -0.11 12.50
CA LYS A 76 18.66 -0.21 13.93
C LYS A 76 18.19 1.13 14.55
N GLN A 77 18.81 2.24 14.14
CA GLN A 77 18.46 3.58 14.60
C GLN A 77 17.04 4.00 14.17
N VAL A 78 16.63 3.66 12.95
CA VAL A 78 15.29 3.93 12.41
C VAL A 78 14.26 3.06 13.14
N TRP A 79 14.59 1.80 13.42
CA TRP A 79 13.73 0.91 14.19
C TRP A 79 13.53 1.39 15.63
N GLU A 80 14.60 1.81 16.29
CA GLU A 80 14.57 2.37 17.65
C GLU A 80 13.77 3.67 17.72
N TRP A 81 13.95 4.55 16.74
CA TRP A 81 13.13 5.76 16.60
C TRP A 81 11.64 5.41 16.41
N GLY A 82 11.32 4.49 15.50
CA GLY A 82 9.95 4.08 15.21
C GLY A 82 9.23 3.49 16.43
N ARG A 83 9.92 2.69 17.25
CA ARG A 83 9.36 2.16 18.51
C ARG A 83 9.06 3.24 19.55
N GLY A 84 9.74 4.38 19.49
CA GLY A 84 9.51 5.53 20.36
C GLY A 84 8.34 6.42 19.91
N LEU A 85 7.84 6.24 18.69
CA LEU A 85 6.63 6.90 18.23
C LEU A 85 5.43 6.13 18.79
N SER A 86 4.84 6.63 19.86
CA SER A 86 3.54 6.16 20.33
C SER A 86 2.52 6.35 19.20
N GLY A 87 2.01 5.26 18.64
CA GLY A 87 0.78 5.30 17.85
C GLY A 87 -0.41 5.72 18.72
N PRO A 88 -1.54 6.15 18.14
CA PRO A 88 -2.79 6.29 18.88
C PRO A 88 -3.22 4.97 19.54
#